data_AF-A0A919R701-F1
#
_entry.id   AF-A0A919R701-F1
#
_cell.length_a   1.000
_cell.length_b   1.000
_cell.length_c   1.000
_cell.angle_alpha   90.00
_cell.angle_beta   90.00
_cell.angle_gamma   90.00
#
_symmetry.space_group_name_H-M   'P 1'
#
loop_
_entity.id
_entity.type
_entity.pdbx_description
1 polymer ?
#
loop_
_entity_poly.entity_id
_entity_poly.type
_entity_poly.pdbx_seq_one_letter_code
_entity_poly.pdbx_strand_id
1 'polypeptide(L)' 'MAMTRLLAQMTIADLEPAIKWYATLFGRDPDARPMDGLAEWHLAPTFGFQVWADAERAGRSTMVVDESDWTTSPPG' A
#
# COMPACT_ATOMS: atom_id res chain seq x y z
N MET A 1 0.87 7.15 -26.10
CA MET A 1 1.04 7.41 -24.66
C MET A 1 1.66 6.17 -24.04
N ALA A 2 2.71 6.31 -23.24
CA ALA A 2 3.38 5.18 -22.58
C ALA A 2 2.98 5.14 -21.09
N MET A 3 2.65 3.97 -20.57
CA MET A 3 2.41 3.78 -19.13
C MET A 3 3.76 3.71 -18.42
N THR A 4 3.99 4.61 -17.47
CA THR A 4 5.30 4.77 -16.81
C THR A 4 5.37 4.13 -15.43
N ARG A 5 4.22 3.88 -14.79
CA ARG A 5 4.14 3.39 -13.42
C ARG A 5 2.82 2.67 -13.17
N LEU A 6 2.84 1.65 -12.31
CA LEU A 6 1.67 0.95 -11.81
C LEU A 6 1.60 1.09 -10.28
N LEU A 7 0.44 1.46 -9.76
CA LEU A 7 0.14 1.41 -8.33
C LEU A 7 -0.96 0.38 -8.08
N ALA A 8 -0.68 -0.58 -7.21
CA ALA A 8 -1.68 -1.55 -6.78
C ALA A 8 -2.44 -0.98 -5.58
N GLN A 9 -3.76 -0.81 -5.72
CA GLN A 9 -4.59 -0.09 -4.76
C GLN A 9 -5.43 -1.03 -3.89
N MET A 10 -5.50 -0.74 -2.59
CA MET A 10 -6.45 -1.34 -1.65
C MET A 10 -7.41 -0.28 -1.09
N THR A 11 -8.71 -0.59 -1.09
CA THR A 11 -9.73 0.25 -0.45
C THR A 11 -9.87 -0.15 1.01
N ILE A 12 -9.79 0.84 1.89
CA ILE A 12 -9.79 0.66 3.36
C ILE A 12 -10.87 1.52 4.01
N ALA A 13 -11.31 1.13 5.21
CA ALA A 13 -12.39 1.84 5.91
C ALA A 13 -11.89 3.07 6.69
N ASP A 14 -10.69 3.00 7.25
CA ASP A 14 -10.07 4.09 8.02
C ASP A 14 -8.58 4.19 7.69
N LEU A 15 -8.16 5.37 7.22
CA LEU A 15 -6.84 5.63 6.68
C LEU A 15 -5.74 5.50 7.73
N GLU A 16 -5.92 6.07 8.91
CA GLU A 16 -4.83 6.16 9.88
C GLU A 16 -4.43 4.80 10.47
N PRO A 17 -5.38 3.92 10.87
CA PRO A 17 -5.07 2.54 11.24
C PRO A 17 -4.42 1.76 10.08
N ALA A 18 -4.93 1.94 8.85
CA ALA A 18 -4.36 1.28 7.68
C ALA A 18 -2.91 1.72 7.44
N ILE A 19 -2.62 3.02 7.51
CA ILE A 19 -1.27 3.55 7.35
C ILE A 19 -0.33 2.95 8.39
N LYS A 20 -0.73 2.90 9.67
CA LYS A 20 0.11 2.29 10.72
C LYS A 20 0.41 0.82 10.44
N TRP A 21 -0.59 0.08 9.97
CA TRP A 21 -0.41 -1.33 9.63
C TRP A 21 0.53 -1.50 8.44
N TYR A 22 0.30 -0.79 7.33
CA TYR A 22 1.13 -0.89 6.12
C TYR A 22 2.54 -0.32 6.34
N ALA A 23 2.69 0.71 7.17
CA ALA A 23 4.01 1.22 7.55
C ALA A 23 4.81 0.18 8.33
N THR A 24 4.15 -0.62 9.16
CA THR A 24 4.78 -1.77 9.84
C THR A 24 5.16 -2.85 8.83
N LEU A 25 4.27 -3.19 7.89
CA LEU A 25 4.54 -4.18 6.85
C LEU A 25 5.73 -3.80 5.95
N PHE A 26 5.80 -2.54 5.50
CA PHE A 26 6.87 -2.05 4.64
C PHE A 26 8.11 -1.55 5.42
N GLY A 27 8.05 -1.52 6.75
CA GLY A 27 9.11 -0.99 7.61
C GLY A 27 9.36 0.51 7.46
N ARG A 28 8.42 1.27 6.89
CA ARG A 28 8.55 2.70 6.58
C ARG A 28 7.20 3.39 6.38
N ASP A 29 7.15 4.68 6.70
CA ASP A 29 5.99 5.53 6.43
C ASP A 29 5.71 5.69 4.91
N PRO A 30 4.49 6.13 4.52
CA PRO A 30 4.17 6.42 3.13
C PRO A 30 5.12 7.46 2.52
N ASP A 31 5.47 7.28 1.25
CA ASP A 31 6.28 8.25 0.50
C ASP A 31 5.48 9.49 0.11
N ALA A 32 4.17 9.32 -0.11
CA ALA A 32 3.29 10.40 -0.54
C ALA A 32 1.89 10.28 0.07
N ARG A 33 1.29 11.45 0.30
CA ARG A 33 -0.14 11.63 0.59
C ARG A 33 -0.70 12.65 -0.39
N PRO A 34 -1.02 12.23 -1.63
CA PRO A 34 -1.35 13.17 -2.71
C PRO A 34 -2.63 13.98 -2.46
N MET A 35 -3.56 13.41 -1.69
CA MET A 35 -4.81 14.02 -1.28
C MET A 35 -5.33 13.36 0.00
N ASP A 36 -6.30 14.00 0.66
CA ASP A 36 -6.99 13.44 1.82
C ASP A 36 -7.59 12.07 1.48
N GLY A 37 -7.46 11.12 2.39
CA GLY A 37 -7.92 9.75 2.16
C GLY A 37 -6.92 8.85 1.43
N LEU A 38 -5.78 9.37 0.95
CA LEU A 38 -4.83 8.63 0.13
C LEU A 38 -3.41 8.58 0.71
N ALA A 39 -2.81 7.39 0.68
CA ALA A 39 -1.39 7.20 0.97
C ALA A 39 -0.74 6.22 -0.01
N GLU A 40 0.53 6.47 -0.34
CA GLU A 40 1.29 5.69 -1.32
C GLU A 40 2.65 5.25 -0.77
N TRP A 41 3.05 4.04 -1.14
CA TRP A 41 4.40 3.51 -0.99
C TRP A 41 4.97 3.21 -2.38
N HIS A 42 6.11 3.78 -2.69
CA HIS A 42 6.83 3.61 -3.93
C HIS A 42 7.87 2.50 -3.74
N LEU A 43 7.47 1.28 -4.05
CA LEU A 43 8.29 0.07 -3.84
C LEU A 43 9.40 -0.07 -4.89
N ALA A 44 9.21 0.51 -6.07
CA ALA A 44 10.23 0.63 -7.12
C ALA A 44 9.97 1.89 -7.97
N PRO A 45 10.87 2.26 -8.90
CA PRO A 45 10.66 3.43 -9.78
C PRO A 45 9.35 3.40 -10.56
N THR A 46 8.91 2.21 -10.98
CA THR A 46 7.73 2.01 -11.83
C THR A 46 6.62 1.20 -11.14
N PHE A 47 6.75 0.90 -9.85
CA PHE A 47 5.78 0.10 -9.08
C PHE A 47 5.57 0.67 -7.68
N GLY A 48 4.36 0.54 -7.16
CA GLY A 48 4.05 0.89 -5.80
C GLY A 48 2.71 0.38 -5.32
N PHE A 49 2.45 0.68 -4.06
CA PHE A 49 1.26 0.30 -3.33
C PHE A 49 0.51 1.56 -2.88
N GLN A 50 -0.81 1.50 -2.88
CA GLN A 50 -1.67 2.62 -2.56
C GLN A 50 -2.84 2.16 -1.68
N VAL A 51 -3.15 2.94 -0.64
CA VAL A 51 -4.40 2.78 0.11
C VAL A 51 -5.30 3.98 -0.09
N TRP A 52 -6.59 3.73 -0.25
CA TRP A 52 -7.62 4.75 -0.40
C TRP A 52 -8.76 4.52 0.58
N ALA A 53 -9.10 5.57 1.34
CA ALA A 53 -10.20 5.56 2.29
C ALA A 53 -11.55 5.60 1.56
N ASP A 54 -12.25 4.47 1.59
CA ASP A 54 -13.56 4.26 0.99
C ASP A 54 -14.27 3.15 1.78
N ALA A 55 -15.00 3.56 2.81
CA ALA A 55 -15.64 2.63 3.75
C ALA A 55 -16.70 1.73 3.09
N GLU A 56 -17.33 2.17 2.01
CA GLU A 56 -18.33 1.37 1.29
C GLU A 56 -17.70 0.23 0.49
N ARG A 57 -16.51 0.49 -0.07
CA ARG A 57 -15.77 -0.47 -0.90
C ARG A 57 -14.72 -1.25 -0.11
N ALA A 58 -14.43 -0.85 1.11
CA ALA A 58 -13.47 -1.51 1.99
C ALA A 58 -13.70 -3.03 2.10
N GLY A 59 -12.60 -3.79 2.06
CA GLY A 59 -12.64 -5.25 2.18
C GLY A 59 -13.09 -6.00 0.92
N ARG A 60 -13.33 -5.32 -0.21
CA ARG A 60 -13.72 -5.93 -1.50
C ARG A 60 -12.62 -5.89 -2.56
N SER A 61 -11.46 -5.33 -2.23
CA SER A 61 -10.28 -5.31 -3.07
C SER A 61 -9.35 -6.46 -2.69
N THR A 62 -8.77 -7.12 -3.69
CA THR A 62 -7.71 -8.11 -3.51
C THR A 62 -6.50 -7.68 -4.30
N MET A 63 -5.34 -7.74 -3.67
CA MET A 63 -4.06 -7.48 -4.30
C MET A 63 -3.10 -8.61 -3.92
N VAL A 64 -2.32 -9.06 -4.89
CA VAL A 64 -1.25 -10.02 -4.69
C VAL A 64 0.06 -9.31 -4.99
N VAL A 65 0.99 -9.39 -4.04
CA VAL A 65 2.37 -8.91 -4.19
C VAL A 65 3.26 -10.11 -3.94
N ASP A 66 4.10 -10.43 -4.91
CA ASP A 66 5.15 -11.43 -4.77
C ASP A 66 6.46 -10.71 -4.39
N GLU A 67 7.21 -11.30 -3.49
CA GLU A 67 8.54 -10.82 -3.13
C GLU A 67 9.48 -12.03 -3.11
N SER A 68 10.68 -11.84 -3.66
CA SER A 68 11.62 -12.91 -3.97
C SER A 68 12.30 -13.56 -2.76
N ASP A 69 12.27 -12.95 -1.59
CA ASP A 69 12.92 -13.40 -0.35
C ASP A 69 11.99 -13.27 0.89
N TRP A 70 10.94 -14.09 0.93
CA TRP A 70 10.04 -14.18 2.09
C TRP A 70 10.65 -14.87 3.34
N THR A 71 11.97 -15.13 3.40
CA THR A 71 12.57 -15.90 4.50
C THR A 71 12.89 -15.12 5.79
N THR A 72 12.27 -13.96 6.02
CA THR A 72 12.36 -13.27 7.32
C THR A 72 11.24 -13.72 8.26
N SER A 73 11.55 -14.70 9.10
CA SER A 73 10.76 -15.02 10.31
C SER A 73 10.63 -13.74 11.18
N PRO A 74 9.47 -13.43 11.78
CA PRO A 74 9.38 -12.29 12.69
C PRO A 74 10.30 -12.50 13.91
N PRO A 75 10.87 -11.43 14.51
CA PRO A 75 11.63 -11.57 15.75
C PRO A 75 10.70 -12.11 16.84
N GLY A 76 11.13 -13.19 17.49
CA GLY A 76 10.44 -13.83 18.62
C GLY A 76 10.58 -13.05 19.93
#